data_AF-A0A0F2SEY3-F1
#
_entry.id   AF-A0A0F2SEY3-F1
#
_cell.length_a   1.000
_cell.length_b   1.000
_cell.length_c   1.000
_cell.angle_alpha   90.00
_cell.angle_beta   90.00
_cell.angle_gamma   90.00
#
_symmetry.space_group_name_H-M   'P 1'
#
loop_
_entity.id
_entity.type
_entity.pdbx_description
1 polymer ?
#
loop_
_entity_poly.entity_id
_entity_poly.type
_entity_poly.pdbx_seq_one_letter_code
_entity_poly.pdbx_strand_id
1 'polypeptide(L)' 'MEEELGPGPYGAKSIGEQGIASTAPAIANAIYDAIGVRILDLPITPEKILQALAVKRAEGDRHEV' A
#
# COMPACT_ATOMS: atom_id res chain seq x y z
N MET A 1 -6.75 -25.50 -1.81
CA MET A 1 -8.09 -25.93 -2.23
C MET A 1 -8.71 -24.75 -2.92
N GLU A 2 -8.92 -24.83 -4.22
CA GLU A 2 -9.74 -23.84 -4.92
C GLU A 2 -11.19 -24.02 -4.46
N GLU A 3 -11.90 -22.92 -4.30
CA GLU A 3 -13.21 -22.91 -3.65
C GLU A 3 -14.32 -22.99 -4.71
N GLU A 4 -15.09 -24.08 -4.68
CA GLU A 4 -16.07 -24.51 -5.68
C GLU A 4 -17.43 -23.80 -5.54
N LEU A 5 -17.39 -22.48 -5.41
CA LEU A 5 -18.57 -21.61 -5.24
C LEU A 5 -18.62 -20.47 -6.27
N GLY A 6 -17.79 -20.52 -7.31
CA GLY A 6 -17.86 -19.53 -8.39
C GLY A 6 -19.17 -19.65 -9.17
N PRO A 7 -19.79 -18.53 -9.57
CA PRO A 7 -21.07 -18.54 -10.29
C PRO A 7 -20.97 -19.04 -11.74
N GLY A 8 -19.75 -19.26 -12.25
CA GLY A 8 -19.50 -19.80 -13.59
C GLY A 8 -19.42 -21.34 -13.61
N PRO A 9 -19.47 -21.95 -14.82
CA PRO A 9 -19.33 -23.40 -14.97
C PRO A 9 -18.01 -23.89 -14.35
N TYR A 10 -18.06 -25.05 -13.69
CA TYR A 10 -16.93 -25.63 -12.97
C TYR A 10 -16.36 -24.73 -11.84
N GLY A 11 -17.19 -23.84 -11.27
CA GLY A 11 -16.76 -22.94 -10.20
C GLY A 11 -15.93 -21.75 -10.68
N ALA A 12 -16.00 -21.40 -11.96
CA ALA A 12 -15.23 -20.29 -12.55
C ALA A 12 -15.53 -18.93 -11.87
N LYS A 13 -14.48 -18.14 -11.67
CA LYS A 13 -14.48 -16.79 -11.08
C LYS A 13 -13.67 -15.83 -11.97
N SER A 14 -13.96 -14.53 -11.91
CA SER A 14 -13.17 -13.50 -12.60
C SER A 14 -11.81 -13.30 -11.91
N ILE A 15 -10.73 -13.20 -12.69
CA ILE A 15 -9.36 -12.95 -12.19
C ILE A 15 -8.64 -11.80 -12.91
N GLY A 16 -9.21 -11.25 -13.99
CA GLY A 16 -8.51 -10.31 -14.88
C GLY A 16 -8.04 -9.02 -14.20
N GLU A 17 -8.76 -8.56 -13.17
CA GLU A 17 -8.46 -7.30 -12.48
C GLU A 17 -7.73 -7.49 -11.14
N GLN A 18 -7.67 -8.73 -10.62
CA GLN A 18 -7.20 -8.99 -9.25
C GLN A 18 -5.69 -8.70 -9.09
N GLY A 19 -4.91 -8.93 -10.14
CA GLY A 19 -3.47 -8.61 -10.14
C GLY A 19 -3.23 -7.10 -10.02
N ILE A 20 -3.92 -6.29 -10.81
CA ILE A 20 -3.73 -4.84 -10.81
C ILE A 20 -4.31 -4.19 -9.55
N ALA A 21 -5.46 -4.66 -9.07
CA ALA A 21 -6.12 -4.14 -7.87
C ALA A 21 -5.27 -4.29 -6.60
N SER A 22 -4.51 -5.38 -6.47
CA SER A 22 -3.70 -5.68 -5.28
C SER A 22 -2.32 -5.01 -5.29
N THR A 23 -1.83 -4.60 -6.45
CA THR A 23 -0.45 -4.10 -6.62
C THR A 23 -0.20 -2.78 -5.91
N ALA A 24 -1.00 -1.74 -6.17
CA ALA A 24 -0.83 -0.42 -5.55
C ALA A 24 -0.93 -0.44 -4.00
N PRO A 25 -1.94 -1.07 -3.37
CA PRO A 25 -2.01 -1.12 -1.90
C PRO A 25 -0.89 -1.97 -1.29
N ALA A 26 -0.42 -3.03 -1.95
CA ALA A 26 0.72 -3.81 -1.47
C ALA A 26 2.00 -2.95 -1.39
N ILE A 27 2.29 -2.16 -2.43
CA ILE A 27 3.43 -1.24 -2.44
C ILE A 27 3.26 -0.15 -1.36
N ALA A 28 2.08 0.45 -1.25
CA ALA A 28 1.81 1.48 -0.23
C ALA A 28 1.97 0.94 1.21
N ASN A 29 1.59 -0.30 1.45
CA ASN A 29 1.78 -0.97 2.75
C ASN A 29 3.26 -1.27 3.03
N ALA A 30 4.02 -1.72 2.03
CA ALA A 30 5.46 -1.94 2.17
C ALA A 30 6.22 -0.64 2.47
N ILE A 31 5.83 0.47 1.85
CA ILE A 31 6.40 1.79 2.15
C ILE A 31 6.09 2.19 3.58
N TYR A 32 4.84 2.02 4.04
CA TYR A 32 4.46 2.29 5.43
C TYR A 32 5.25 1.44 6.42
N ASP A 33 5.41 0.15 6.15
CA ASP A 33 6.21 -0.77 6.97
C ASP A 33 7.67 -0.31 7.06
N ALA A 34 8.26 0.12 5.93
CA ALA A 34 9.66 0.54 5.87
C ALA A 34 9.95 1.88 6.58
N ILE A 35 9.07 2.87 6.47
CA ILE A 35 9.34 4.24 6.97
C ILE A 35 8.47 4.65 8.16
N GLY A 36 7.43 3.89 8.48
CA GLY A 36 6.46 4.19 9.54
C GLY A 36 5.57 5.42 9.28
N VAL A 37 5.48 5.89 8.02
CA VAL A 37 4.65 7.04 7.62
C VAL A 37 3.70 6.62 6.52
N ARG A 38 2.42 6.96 6.66
CA ARG A 38 1.38 6.59 5.71
C ARG A 38 1.20 7.70 4.67
N ILE A 39 1.42 7.38 3.40
CA ILE A 39 1.17 8.28 2.27
C ILE A 39 -0.17 7.88 1.64
N LEU A 40 -1.15 8.79 1.61
CA LEU A 40 -2.52 8.54 1.12
C LEU A 40 -2.80 9.19 -0.25
N ASP A 41 -1.82 9.92 -0.79
CA ASP A 41 -1.95 10.64 -2.06
C ASP A 41 -1.12 9.96 -3.15
N LEU A 42 -1.82 9.38 -4.14
CA LEU A 42 -1.21 8.67 -5.27
C LEU A 42 -0.95 9.61 -6.45
N PRO A 43 0.09 9.38 -7.27
CA PRO A 43 1.11 8.33 -7.12
C PRO A 43 2.08 8.63 -5.97
N ILE A 44 2.66 7.58 -5.36
CA ILE A 44 3.69 7.73 -4.32
C ILE A 44 5.02 8.04 -5.02
N THR A 45 5.38 9.32 -5.10
CA THR A 45 6.63 9.75 -5.72
C THR A 45 7.77 9.84 -4.69
N PRO A 46 9.04 9.80 -5.12
CA PRO A 46 10.19 9.98 -4.23
C PRO A 46 10.12 11.29 -3.42
N GLU A 47 9.61 12.38 -4.00
CA GLU A 47 9.46 13.66 -3.33
C GLU A 47 8.50 13.58 -2.13
N LYS A 48 7.38 12.86 -2.29
CA LYS A 48 6.43 12.63 -1.18
C LYS A 48 7.06 11.80 -0.07
N ILE A 49 7.89 10.83 -0.41
CA ILE A 49 8.64 10.03 0.58
C ILE A 49 9.65 10.90 1.33
N LEU A 50 10.42 11.73 0.62
CA LEU A 50 11.39 12.64 1.23
C LEU A 50 10.73 13.65 2.16
N GLN A 51 9.61 14.24 1.74
CA GLN A 51 8.81 15.15 2.58
C GLN A 51 8.28 14.45 3.83
N ALA A 52 7.71 13.26 3.70
CA ALA A 52 7.22 12.46 4.82
C ALA A 52 8.32 12.15 5.86
N LEU A 53 9.52 11.78 5.39
CA LEU A 53 10.67 11.55 6.27
C LEU A 53 11.16 12.82 6.95
N ALA A 54 11.15 13.97 6.27
CA ALA A 54 11.53 15.25 6.84
C ALA A 54 10.58 15.69 7.97
N VAL A 55 9.27 15.56 7.76
CA VAL A 55 8.25 15.83 8.79
C VAL A 55 8.44 14.92 10.01
N LYS A 56 8.62 13.62 9.79
CA LYS A 56 8.85 12.65 10.86
C LYS A 56 10.09 12.99 11.70
N ARG A 57 11.20 13.39 11.08
CA ARG A 57 12.42 13.82 11.80
C ARG A 57 12.17 15.05 12.65
N ALA A 58 11.54 16.08 12.08
CA ALA A 58 11.22 17.30 12.80
C ALA A 58 10.26 17.05 13.98
N GLU A 59 9.40 16.03 13.92
CA GLU A 59 8.55 15.60 15.04
C GLU A 59 9.33 14.90 16.16
N GLY A 60 10.31 14.06 15.81
CA GLY A 60 11.20 13.41 16.77
C GLY A 60 12.00 14.43 17.57
N ASP A 61 12.64 15.38 16.89
CA ASP A 61 13.47 16.41 17.52
C ASP A 61 12.68 17.31 18.50
N ARG A 62 11.37 17.47 18.28
CA ARG A 62 10.48 18.26 19.16
C ARG A 62 10.02 17.51 20.42
N HIS A 63 10.17 16.20 20.48
CA HIS A 63 9.77 15.39 21.64
C HIS A 63 10.93 15.17 22.62
N GLU A 64 12.16 15.48 22.23
CA GLU A 64 13.39 15.32 23.01
C GLU A 64 13.83 16.61 23.75
N VAL A 65 12.99 17.65 23.76
CA VAL A 65 13.22 18.95 24.43
C VAL A 65 12.33 19.20 25.63
#